data_AF-A0A6B3CBL4-F1
#
_entry.id   AF-A0A6B3CBL4-F1
#
_cell.length_a   1.000
_cell.length_b   1.000
_cell.length_c   1.000
_cell.angle_alpha   90.00
_cell.angle_beta   90.00
_cell.angle_gamma   90.00
#
_symmetry.space_group_name_H-M   'P 1'
#
loop_
_entity.id
_entity.type
_entity.pdbx_description
1 polymer ?
#
loop_
_entity_poly.entity_id
_entity_poly.type
_entity_poly.pdbx_seq_one_letter_code
_entity_poly.pdbx_strand_id
1 'polypeptide(L)'
;MTSDRARYDRATAHLEAPLAIVDLDAFDANADDLVRRAGGKPVRVASKSVRCRALLERVLARPGFAGIMSYTLAESLWLARSGFEDVLLAYPSADRAAFAELAGDPKLAEAVTVMVDDPAQL
;
A
#
# COMPACT_ATOMS: atom_id res chain seq x y z
N MET A 1 -14.11 -27.88 14.77
CA MET A 1 -13.58 -26.70 14.04
C MET A 1 -13.32 -27.11 12.60
N THR A 2 -14.10 -26.59 11.66
CA THR A 2 -13.77 -26.72 10.24
C THR A 2 -12.50 -25.90 10.00
N SER A 3 -11.47 -26.47 9.38
CA SER A 3 -10.22 -25.75 9.13
C SER A 3 -10.43 -24.58 8.17
N ASP A 4 -9.60 -23.54 8.26
CA ASP A 4 -9.64 -22.38 7.34
C ASP A 4 -9.62 -22.80 5.87
N ARG A 5 -8.83 -23.84 5.55
CA ARG A 5 -8.80 -24.45 4.22
C ARG A 5 -10.19 -24.87 3.73
N ALA A 6 -10.94 -25.61 4.54
CA ALA A 6 -12.28 -26.08 4.15
C ALA A 6 -13.33 -24.97 4.12
N ARG A 7 -13.07 -23.81 4.75
CA ARG A 7 -13.87 -22.58 4.57
C ARG A 7 -13.53 -21.93 3.22
N TYR A 8 -12.25 -21.76 2.91
CA TYR A 8 -11.79 -21.15 1.66
C TYR A 8 -12.18 -21.99 0.44
N ASP A 9 -11.93 -23.30 0.45
CA ASP A 9 -12.28 -24.22 -0.64
C ASP A 9 -13.78 -24.12 -0.99
N ARG A 10 -14.64 -23.96 0.02
CA ARG A 10 -16.08 -23.78 -0.16
C ARG A 10 -16.42 -22.41 -0.76
N ALA A 11 -15.80 -21.35 -0.25
CA ALA A 11 -16.02 -19.99 -0.73
C ALA A 11 -15.58 -19.81 -2.20
N THR A 12 -14.55 -20.54 -2.62
CA THR A 12 -13.98 -20.44 -3.98
C THR A 12 -14.29 -21.64 -4.86
N ALA A 13 -15.19 -22.54 -4.46
CA ALA A 13 -15.51 -23.79 -5.17
C ALA A 13 -15.99 -23.59 -6.62
N HIS A 14 -16.45 -22.38 -6.95
CA HIS A 14 -16.97 -22.01 -8.27
C HIS A 14 -15.92 -21.31 -9.16
N LEU A 15 -14.68 -21.14 -8.68
CA LEU A 15 -13.59 -20.48 -9.41
C LEU A 15 -12.59 -21.51 -9.90
N GLU A 16 -12.06 -21.30 -11.11
CA GLU A 16 -10.97 -22.11 -11.65
C GLU A 16 -9.62 -21.70 -11.04
N ALA A 17 -8.77 -22.69 -10.76
CA ALA A 17 -7.44 -22.50 -10.20
C ALA A 17 -6.36 -22.37 -11.30
N PRO A 18 -5.22 -21.70 -11.03
CA PRO A 18 -4.81 -21.11 -9.76
C PRO A 18 -5.46 -19.75 -9.48
N LEU A 19 -5.78 -19.51 -8.21
CA LEU A 19 -6.26 -18.22 -7.73
C LEU A 19 -5.53 -17.82 -6.44
N ALA A 20 -5.46 -16.52 -6.19
CA ALA A 20 -5.06 -15.97 -4.90
C ALA A 20 -6.30 -15.45 -4.18
N ILE A 21 -6.37 -15.68 -2.87
CA ILE A 21 -7.45 -15.18 -2.02
C ILE A 21 -6.86 -14.34 -0.89
N VAL A 22 -7.66 -13.37 -0.44
CA VAL A 22 -7.41 -12.64 0.80
C VAL A 22 -8.61 -12.85 1.69
N ASP A 23 -8.37 -13.41 2.87
CA ASP A 23 -9.39 -13.48 3.91
C ASP A 23 -9.55 -12.08 4.53
N LEU A 24 -10.71 -11.47 4.33
CA LEU A 24 -11.00 -10.13 4.84
C LEU A 24 -11.15 -10.09 6.36
N ASP A 25 -11.59 -11.18 7.00
CA ASP A 25 -11.70 -11.24 8.46
C ASP A 25 -10.29 -11.21 9.08
N ALA A 26 -9.38 -12.01 8.54
CA ALA A 26 -7.98 -12.02 8.97
C ALA A 26 -7.26 -10.72 8.62
N PHE A 27 -7.52 -10.14 7.44
CA PHE A 27 -6.96 -8.85 7.02
C PHE A 27 -7.34 -7.74 8.01
N ASP A 28 -8.62 -7.66 8.37
CA ASP A 28 -9.13 -6.65 9.29
C ASP A 28 -8.59 -6.85 10.72
N ALA A 29 -8.55 -8.09 11.21
CA ALA A 29 -7.99 -8.40 12.53
C ALA A 29 -6.49 -8.03 12.62
N ASN A 30 -5.73 -8.27 11.55
CA ASN A 30 -4.33 -7.85 11.47
C ASN A 30 -4.19 -6.32 11.48
N ALA A 31 -5.07 -5.61 10.77
CA ALA A 31 -5.07 -4.15 10.76
C ALA A 31 -5.37 -3.58 12.16
N ASP A 32 -6.36 -4.13 12.86
CA ASP A 32 -6.69 -3.72 14.23
C ASP A 32 -5.55 -3.98 15.22
N ASP A 33 -4.87 -5.12 15.09
CA ASP A 33 -3.72 -5.43 15.93
C ASP A 33 -2.53 -4.48 15.65
N LEU A 34 -2.29 -4.09 14.41
CA LEU A 34 -1.28 -3.09 14.06
C LEU A 34 -1.61 -1.73 14.68
N VAL A 35 -2.86 -1.25 14.58
CA VAL A 35 -3.29 0.02 15.18
C VAL A 35 -3.14 -0.01 16.70
N ARG A 36 -3.56 -1.11 17.34
CA ARG A 36 -3.40 -1.30 18.78
C ARG A 36 -1.94 -1.22 19.21
N ARG A 37 -1.03 -1.87 18.47
CA ARG A 37 0.42 -1.86 18.75
C ARG A 37 1.07 -0.51 18.47
N ALA A 38 0.54 0.26 17.53
CA ALA A 38 1.06 1.57 17.19
C ALA A 38 0.81 2.62 18.29
N GLY A 39 -0.11 2.36 19.24
CA GLY A 39 -0.24 3.14 20.47
C GLY A 39 -0.57 4.62 20.22
N GLY A 40 -1.35 4.91 19.18
CA GLY A 40 -1.71 6.27 18.77
C GLY A 40 -0.79 6.89 17.72
N LYS A 41 0.33 6.24 17.36
CA LYS A 41 1.12 6.64 16.20
C LYS A 41 0.42 6.18 14.91
N PRO A 42 0.19 7.06 13.91
CA PRO A 42 -0.41 6.64 12.65
C PRO A 42 0.43 5.58 11.92
N VAL A 43 -0.23 4.58 11.36
CA VAL A 43 0.39 3.50 10.59
C VAL A 43 0.32 3.81 9.10
N ARG A 44 1.47 3.83 8.44
CA ARG A 44 1.55 3.91 6.98
C ARG A 44 1.55 2.50 6.39
N VAL A 45 0.60 2.16 5.53
CA VAL A 45 0.51 0.81 4.96
C VAL A 45 1.59 0.61 3.89
N ALA A 46 2.37 -0.47 3.98
CA ALA A 46 3.35 -0.82 2.94
C ALA A 46 2.65 -1.46 1.72
N SER A 47 2.73 -0.84 0.54
CA SER A 47 2.03 -1.36 -0.65
C SER A 47 2.70 -2.60 -1.27
N LYS A 48 4.01 -2.76 -1.10
CA LYS A 48 4.85 -3.76 -1.80
C LYS A 48 4.27 -5.18 -1.78
N SER A 49 3.80 -5.65 -0.62
CA SER A 49 3.29 -7.02 -0.45
C SER A 49 1.78 -7.13 -0.68
N VAL A 50 1.06 -6.01 -0.70
CA VAL A 50 -0.40 -5.97 -0.86
C VAL A 50 -0.77 -5.80 -2.33
N ARG A 51 -0.20 -4.79 -3.00
CA ARG A 51 -0.41 -4.43 -4.43
C ARG A 51 -1.85 -4.59 -4.93
N CYS A 52 -2.81 -4.30 -4.07
CA CYS A 52 -4.23 -4.40 -4.35
C CYS A 52 -4.89 -3.11 -3.89
N ARG A 53 -5.32 -2.28 -4.85
CA ARG A 53 -5.88 -0.95 -4.56
C ARG A 53 -7.08 -1.03 -3.60
N ALA A 54 -7.98 -1.98 -3.81
CA ALA A 54 -9.15 -2.17 -2.96
C ALA A 54 -8.78 -2.48 -1.50
N LEU A 55 -7.70 -3.22 -1.25
CA LEU A 55 -7.23 -3.48 0.11
C LEU A 55 -6.53 -2.27 0.74
N LEU A 56 -5.82 -1.47 -0.08
CA LEU A 56 -5.23 -0.21 0.37
C LEU A 56 -6.32 0.81 0.75
N GLU A 57 -7.33 0.99 -0.10
CA GLU A 57 -8.52 1.81 0.18
C GLU A 57 -9.22 1.33 1.46
N ARG A 58 -9.42 0.01 1.60
CA ARG A 58 -10.07 -0.59 2.78
C ARG A 58 -9.32 -0.27 4.07
N VAL A 59 -7.99 -0.45 4.09
CA VAL A 59 -7.22 -0.24 5.32
C VAL A 59 -7.09 1.25 5.65
N LEU A 60 -6.98 2.12 4.64
CA LEU A 60 -6.92 3.58 4.83
C LEU A 60 -8.25 4.18 5.28
N ALA A 61 -9.38 3.52 5.02
CA ALA A 61 -10.67 3.90 5.58
C ALA A 61 -10.79 3.60 7.09
N ARG A 62 -9.83 2.87 7.69
CA ARG A 62 -9.83 2.55 9.12
C ARG A 62 -9.09 3.63 9.92
N PRO A 63 -9.64 4.08 11.07
CA PRO A 63 -8.91 4.94 11.98
C PRO A 63 -7.57 4.33 12.42
N GLY A 64 -6.52 5.16 12.45
CA GLY A 64 -5.17 4.73 12.85
C GLY A 64 -4.23 4.42 11.67
N PHE A 65 -4.76 4.26 10.45
CA PHE A 65 -3.95 4.24 9.23
C PHE A 65 -3.92 5.62 8.57
N ALA A 66 -2.76 6.00 8.06
CA ALA A 66 -2.57 7.23 7.30
C ALA A 66 -1.42 7.07 6.30
N GLY A 67 -1.72 7.27 5.02
CA GLY A 67 -0.75 7.22 3.93
C GLY A 67 -0.26 5.82 3.54
N ILE A 68 0.44 5.77 2.41
CA ILE A 68 1.01 4.54 1.82
C ILE A 68 2.53 4.62 1.76
N MET A 69 3.23 3.58 2.21
CA MET A 69 4.65 3.42 2.00
C MET A 69 4.88 2.55 0.75
N SER A 70 5.27 3.16 -0.35
CA SER A 70 5.48 2.51 -1.65
C SER A 70 6.92 2.05 -1.84
N TYR A 71 7.14 1.16 -2.82
CA TYR A 71 8.44 0.53 -3.06
C TYR A 71 9.23 1.15 -4.21
N THR A 72 8.57 1.53 -5.31
CA THR A 72 9.23 2.14 -6.48
C THR A 72 8.61 3.48 -6.81
N LEU A 73 9.37 4.39 -7.43
CA LEU A 73 8.84 5.70 -7.81
C LEU A 73 7.68 5.56 -8.81
N ALA A 74 7.78 4.64 -9.78
CA ALA A 74 6.69 4.34 -10.70
C ALA A 74 5.40 3.88 -9.99
N GLU A 75 5.51 3.05 -8.94
CA GLU A 75 4.38 2.66 -8.11
C GLU A 75 3.80 3.87 -7.36
N SER A 76 4.65 4.73 -6.80
CA SER A 76 4.21 5.95 -6.11
C SER A 76 3.37 6.85 -7.01
N LEU A 77 3.84 7.09 -8.23
CA LEU A 77 3.15 7.94 -9.20
C LEU A 77 1.82 7.31 -9.66
N TRP A 78 1.79 5.99 -9.83
CA TRP A 78 0.55 5.27 -10.15
C TRP A 78 -0.49 5.34 -9.02
N LEU A 79 -0.05 5.21 -7.76
CA LEU A 79 -0.91 5.37 -6.59
C LEU A 79 -1.44 6.81 -6.49
N ALA A 80 -0.57 7.81 -6.65
CA ALA A 80 -0.98 9.21 -6.64
C ALA A 80 -2.03 9.52 -7.72
N ARG A 81 -1.82 9.06 -8.95
CA ARG A 81 -2.82 9.15 -10.04
C ARG A 81 -4.12 8.43 -9.73
N SER A 82 -4.07 7.39 -8.91
CA SER A 82 -5.25 6.63 -8.48
C SER A 82 -6.03 7.32 -7.37
N GLY A 83 -5.59 8.50 -6.90
CA GLY A 83 -6.27 9.31 -5.89
C GLY A 83 -5.69 9.19 -4.48
N PHE A 84 -4.54 8.54 -4.29
CA PHE A 84 -3.87 8.53 -2.98
C PHE A 84 -2.99 9.78 -2.84
N GLU A 85 -3.37 10.66 -1.92
CA GLU A 85 -2.74 11.98 -1.74
C GLU A 85 -1.54 11.97 -0.79
N ASP A 86 -1.26 10.83 -0.13
CA ASP A 86 -0.17 10.73 0.83
C ASP A 86 0.65 9.45 0.60
N VAL A 87 1.70 9.54 -0.23
CA VAL A 87 2.52 8.41 -0.67
C VAL A 87 3.99 8.67 -0.37
N LEU A 88 4.61 7.80 0.41
CA LEU A 88 6.03 7.86 0.77
C LEU A 88 6.77 6.78 -0.02
N LEU A 89 7.65 7.18 -0.92
CA LEU A 89 8.59 6.25 -1.54
C LEU A 89 9.64 5.85 -0.49
N ALA A 90 9.58 4.60 -0.03
CA ALA A 90 10.37 4.14 1.11
C ALA A 90 11.89 4.04 0.87
N TYR A 91 12.31 4.08 -0.40
CA TYR A 91 13.68 3.83 -0.81
C TYR A 91 14.15 4.88 -1.81
N PRO A 92 15.40 5.34 -1.72
CA PRO A 92 16.00 6.18 -2.76
C PRO A 92 15.86 5.53 -4.14
N SER A 93 15.65 6.35 -5.15
CA SER A 93 15.47 5.93 -6.54
C SER A 93 16.53 6.57 -7.42
N ALA A 94 16.95 5.86 -8.47
CA ALA A 94 17.77 6.39 -9.55
C ALA A 94 16.97 6.58 -10.85
N ASP A 95 15.64 6.40 -10.80
CA ASP A 95 14.75 6.51 -11.96
C ASP A 95 14.55 7.98 -12.38
N ARG A 96 15.45 8.46 -13.24
CA ARG A 96 15.44 9.83 -13.75
C ARG A 96 14.16 10.18 -14.51
N ALA A 97 13.57 9.22 -15.22
CA ALA A 97 12.36 9.47 -16.00
C ALA A 97 11.16 9.70 -15.08
N ALA A 98 11.00 8.85 -14.06
CA ALA A 98 9.94 9.01 -13.08
C ALA A 98 10.15 10.26 -12.20
N PHE A 99 11.40 10.68 -11.93
CA PHE A 99 11.65 11.97 -11.28
C PHE A 99 11.30 13.17 -12.17
N ALA A 100 11.58 13.11 -13.47
CA ALA A 100 11.17 14.16 -14.41
C ALA A 100 9.64 14.29 -14.46
N GLU A 101 8.93 13.16 -14.42
CA GLU A 101 7.47 13.15 -14.32
C GLU A 101 6.98 13.74 -12.99
N LEU A 102 7.55 13.28 -11.85
CA LEU A 102 7.21 13.79 -10.53
C LEU A 102 7.40 15.33 -10.44
N ALA A 103 8.54 15.83 -10.90
CA ALA A 103 8.88 17.24 -10.87
C ALA A 103 8.07 18.08 -11.88
N GLY A 104 7.54 17.45 -12.93
CA GLY A 104 6.74 18.11 -13.97
C GLY A 104 5.26 18.27 -13.63
N ASP A 105 4.76 17.60 -12.59
CA ASP A 105 3.36 17.64 -12.18
C ASP A 105 3.22 18.07 -10.71
N PRO A 106 2.75 19.31 -10.42
CA PRO A 106 2.58 19.79 -9.06
C PRO A 106 1.69 18.90 -8.18
N LYS A 107 0.69 18.21 -8.74
CA LYS A 107 -0.18 17.32 -7.97
C LYS A 107 0.55 16.05 -7.54
N LEU A 108 1.38 15.50 -8.42
CA LEU A 108 2.21 14.33 -8.08
C LEU A 108 3.28 14.72 -7.06
N ALA A 109 3.89 15.90 -7.22
CA ALA A 109 4.88 16.44 -6.29
C ALA A 109 4.31 16.71 -4.89
N GLU A 110 3.04 17.13 -4.80
CA GLU A 110 2.34 17.31 -3.52
C GLU A 110 2.03 15.95 -2.86
N ALA A 111 1.61 14.97 -3.65
CA ALA A 111 1.17 13.68 -3.11
C ALA A 111 2.31 12.71 -2.76
N VAL A 112 3.48 12.83 -3.42
CA VAL A 112 4.59 11.86 -3.30
C VAL A 112 5.77 12.49 -2.55
N THR A 113 6.05 11.96 -1.36
CA THR A 113 7.28 12.22 -0.62
C THR A 113 8.36 11.22 -1.02
N VAL A 114 9.54 11.71 -1.40
CA VAL A 114 10.70 10.89 -1.77
C VAL A 114 11.74 10.82 -0.66
N MET A 115 12.44 9.70 -0.55
CA MET A 115 13.57 9.53 0.37
C MET A 115 14.88 9.77 -0.37
N VAL A 116 15.80 10.46 0.30
CA VAL A 116 17.18 10.66 -0.12
C VAL A 116 18.11 10.17 0.99
N ASP A 117 19.25 9.62 0.61
CA ASP A 117 20.29 9.10 1.51
C ASP A 117 21.70 9.59 1.16
N ASP A 118 21.85 10.36 0.08
CA ASP A 118 23.12 10.94 -0.36
C ASP A 118 22.92 12.40 -0.84
N PRO A 119 23.79 13.36 -0.47
CA PRO A 119 23.71 14.74 -0.94
C PRO A 119 23.70 14.92 -2.48
N ALA A 120 24.23 13.97 -3.25
CA ALA A 120 24.19 13.98 -4.71
C ALA A 120 22.77 13.83 -5.29
N GLN A 121 21.77 13.55 -4.45
CA GLN A 121 20.36 13.41 -4.82
C GLN A 121 19.54 14.72 -4.60
N LEU A 122 20.16 15.78 -4.07
CA LEU A 122 19.56 17.12 -3.90
C LEU A 122 19.87 18.04 -5.10
#